data_AF-A0A1W5Z0J0-F1
#
_entry.id   AF-A0A1W5Z0J0-F1
#
_cell.length_a   1.000
_cell.length_b   1.000
_cell.length_c   1.000
_cell.angle_alpha   90.00
_cell.angle_beta   90.00
_cell.angle_gamma   90.00
#
_symmetry.space_group_name_H-M   'P 1'
#
loop_
_entity.id
_entity.type
_entity.pdbx_description
1 polymer ?
#
loop_
_entity_poly.entity_id
_entity_poly.type
_entity_poly.pdbx_seq_one_letter_code
_entity_poly.pdbx_strand_id
1 'polypeptide(L)'
;MPALRAAELREHTARGRERAIVVTALAVSSVVVVLMALGFWMFFINVLSDPVSPGIVGMRIDGDAVTVKAGQCPQDRVRRVEVWDSDTGRLIWRGDGPLTEEGRSGLLPLWDAKAYGTASAAARPSELPKTFDVSIDHGREYGVAEVFDIAKVRAADLPPGSYWTRDGVRTARQLDGIPYCGGSGAP
;
A
#
# COMPACT_ATOMS: atom_id res chain seq x y z
N MET A 1 -8.81 -79.89 3.44
CA MET A 1 -9.21 -78.61 4.04
C MET A 1 -8.26 -77.46 3.63
N PRO A 2 -8.38 -76.90 2.40
CA PRO A 2 -7.55 -75.76 1.95
C PRO A 2 -8.26 -74.39 1.93
N ALA A 3 -9.58 -74.34 2.09
CA ALA A 3 -10.37 -73.10 1.92
C ALA A 3 -10.23 -72.09 3.08
N LEU A 4 -9.95 -72.55 4.31
CA LEU A 4 -9.78 -71.68 5.48
C LEU A 4 -8.54 -70.75 5.36
N ARG A 5 -7.43 -71.25 4.80
CA ARG A 5 -6.21 -70.43 4.59
C ARG A 5 -6.39 -69.33 3.55
N ALA A 6 -7.20 -69.56 2.52
CA ALA A 6 -7.44 -68.56 1.47
C ALA A 6 -8.33 -67.39 1.95
N ALA A 7 -9.23 -67.65 2.90
CA ALA A 7 -10.06 -66.62 3.54
C ALA A 7 -9.22 -65.74 4.47
N GLU A 8 -8.38 -66.34 5.32
CA GLU A 8 -7.47 -65.60 6.22
C GLU A 8 -6.45 -64.74 5.47
N LEU A 9 -5.89 -65.24 4.36
CA LEU A 9 -5.01 -64.46 3.49
C LEU A 9 -5.73 -63.26 2.85
N ARG A 10 -6.98 -63.43 2.39
CA ARG A 10 -7.77 -62.32 1.83
C ARG A 10 -8.09 -61.26 2.87
N GLU A 11 -8.40 -61.66 4.10
CA GLU A 11 -8.72 -60.76 5.20
C GLU A 11 -7.49 -59.96 5.65
N HIS A 12 -6.31 -60.59 5.70
CA HIS A 12 -5.05 -59.91 5.99
C HIS A 12 -4.66 -58.89 4.91
N THR A 13 -4.83 -59.25 3.62
CA THR A 13 -4.53 -58.33 2.51
C THR A 13 -5.52 -57.17 2.46
N ALA A 14 -6.80 -57.41 2.77
CA ALA A 14 -7.82 -56.35 2.87
C ALA A 14 -7.49 -55.37 4.02
N ARG A 15 -7.17 -55.88 5.20
CA ARG A 15 -6.83 -55.08 6.39
C ARG A 15 -5.52 -54.30 6.20
N GLY A 16 -4.55 -54.86 5.46
CA GLY A 16 -3.32 -54.16 5.07
C GLY A 16 -3.57 -53.01 4.06
N ARG A 17 -4.50 -53.22 3.13
CA ARG A 17 -4.86 -52.23 2.10
C ARG A 17 -5.69 -51.08 2.70
N GLU A 18 -6.60 -51.37 3.63
CA GLU A 18 -7.33 -50.35 4.41
C GLU A 18 -6.37 -49.50 5.24
N ARG A 19 -5.42 -50.12 5.96
CA ARG A 19 -4.39 -49.39 6.71
C ARG A 19 -3.54 -48.50 5.80
N ALA A 20 -3.13 -48.99 4.63
CA ALA A 20 -2.36 -48.21 3.66
C ALA A 20 -3.15 -47.00 3.13
N ILE A 21 -4.46 -47.15 2.88
CA ILE A 21 -5.35 -46.06 2.45
C ILE A 21 -5.50 -45.03 3.56
N VAL A 22 -5.72 -45.46 4.80
CA VAL A 22 -5.86 -44.55 5.95
C VAL A 22 -4.57 -43.78 6.21
N VAL A 23 -3.41 -44.45 6.14
CA VAL A 23 -2.10 -43.81 6.35
C VAL A 23 -1.78 -42.82 5.24
N THR A 24 -2.04 -43.17 3.98
CA THR A 24 -1.84 -42.23 2.86
C THR A 24 -2.81 -41.06 2.92
N ALA A 25 -4.08 -41.28 3.27
CA ALA A 25 -5.06 -40.22 3.46
C ALA A 25 -4.65 -39.25 4.60
N LEU A 26 -4.17 -39.78 5.73
CA LEU A 26 -3.66 -38.95 6.84
C LEU A 26 -2.41 -38.17 6.42
N ALA A 27 -1.46 -38.80 5.74
CA ALA A 27 -0.23 -38.14 5.28
C ALA A 27 -0.53 -37.01 4.29
N VAL A 28 -1.40 -37.26 3.31
CA VAL A 28 -1.84 -36.24 2.33
C VAL A 28 -2.58 -35.11 3.04
N SER A 29 -3.50 -35.42 3.95
CA SER A 29 -4.24 -34.40 4.72
C SER A 29 -3.29 -33.54 5.56
N SER A 30 -2.28 -34.16 6.17
CA SER A 30 -1.25 -33.47 6.96
C SER A 30 -0.46 -32.48 6.10
N VAL A 31 -0.03 -32.91 4.90
CA VAL A 31 0.70 -32.06 3.95
C VAL A 31 -0.18 -30.88 3.49
N VAL A 32 -1.46 -31.12 3.18
CA VAL A 32 -2.38 -30.05 2.78
C VAL A 32 -2.58 -29.02 3.89
N VAL A 33 -2.74 -29.45 5.14
CA VAL A 33 -2.88 -28.54 6.29
C VAL A 33 -1.63 -27.68 6.47
N VAL A 34 -0.43 -28.26 6.34
CA VAL A 34 0.82 -27.51 6.43
C VAL A 34 0.94 -26.49 5.31
N LEU A 35 0.58 -26.85 4.07
CA LEU A 35 0.59 -25.92 2.93
C LEU A 35 -0.42 -24.79 3.09
N MET A 36 -1.62 -25.08 3.61
CA MET A 36 -2.61 -24.04 3.92
C MET A 36 -2.14 -23.11 5.02
N ALA A 37 -1.51 -23.64 6.08
CA ALA A 37 -0.96 -22.83 7.16
C ALA A 37 0.18 -21.92 6.66
N LEU A 38 1.07 -22.43 5.81
CA LEU A 38 2.13 -21.65 5.19
C LEU A 38 1.58 -20.57 4.24
N GLY A 39 0.58 -20.92 3.42
CA GLY A 39 -0.09 -19.98 2.53
C GLY A 39 -0.81 -18.86 3.30
N PHE A 40 -1.53 -19.22 4.36
CA PHE A 40 -2.18 -18.26 5.25
C PHE A 40 -1.16 -17.38 5.97
N TRP A 41 -0.04 -17.95 6.44
CA TRP A 41 1.04 -17.20 7.08
C TRP A 41 1.70 -16.21 6.12
N MET A 42 2.01 -16.63 4.89
CA MET A 42 2.57 -15.72 3.87
C MET A 42 1.58 -14.62 3.46
N PHE A 43 0.30 -14.95 3.35
CA PHE A 43 -0.76 -13.96 3.10
C PHE A 43 -0.86 -12.97 4.26
N PHE A 44 -0.88 -13.46 5.50
CA PHE A 44 -0.94 -12.64 6.71
C PHE A 44 0.27 -11.71 6.84
N ILE A 45 1.48 -12.22 6.57
CA ILE A 45 2.69 -11.39 6.49
C ILE A 45 2.56 -10.34 5.39
N ASN A 46 2.08 -10.68 4.20
CA ASN A 46 1.89 -9.69 3.13
C ASN A 46 0.89 -8.60 3.53
N VAL A 47 -0.25 -8.96 4.10
CA VAL A 47 -1.28 -8.00 4.53
C VAL A 47 -0.81 -7.09 5.65
N LEU A 48 0.05 -7.59 6.56
CA LEU A 48 0.66 -6.77 7.60
C LEU A 48 1.87 -5.95 7.12
N SER A 49 2.59 -6.44 6.11
CA SER A 49 3.82 -5.80 5.60
C SER A 49 3.55 -4.76 4.52
N ASP A 50 2.47 -4.94 3.75
CA ASP A 50 1.89 -3.94 2.88
C ASP A 50 0.62 -3.45 3.58
N PRO A 51 0.73 -2.56 4.60
CA PRO A 51 -0.44 -1.83 5.04
C PRO A 51 -0.87 -1.07 3.80
N VAL A 52 -1.87 -1.60 3.09
CA VAL A 52 -2.63 -0.86 2.10
C VAL A 52 -3.30 0.23 2.90
N SER A 53 -2.54 1.29 3.18
CA SER A 53 -3.07 2.52 3.70
C SER A 53 -4.07 2.93 2.64
N PRO A 54 -5.33 3.18 3.03
CA PRO A 54 -6.30 3.72 2.08
C PRO A 54 -5.64 4.90 1.38
N GLY A 55 -5.89 5.11 0.08
CA GLY A 55 -5.20 6.12 -0.74
C GLY A 55 -5.38 7.55 -0.20
N ILE A 56 -4.66 7.86 0.89
CA ILE A 56 -4.67 9.08 1.67
C ILE A 56 -3.80 10.13 1.01
N VAL A 57 -2.96 9.74 0.05
CA VAL A 57 -2.20 10.67 -0.78
C VAL A 57 -2.76 10.62 -2.19
N GLY A 58 -3.09 11.79 -2.73
CA GLY A 58 -3.49 11.96 -4.12
C GLY A 58 -2.55 12.86 -4.87
N MET A 59 -2.40 12.64 -6.18
CA MET A 59 -1.60 13.47 -7.07
C MET A 59 -2.45 14.07 -8.17
N ARG A 60 -2.11 15.29 -8.57
CA ARG A 60 -2.64 15.98 -9.73
C ARG A 60 -1.50 16.56 -10.56
N ILE A 61 -1.57 16.38 -11.87
CA ILE A 61 -0.60 16.95 -12.83
C ILE A 61 -1.39 17.81 -13.83
N ASP A 62 -1.23 19.12 -13.75
CA ASP A 62 -1.83 20.09 -14.68
C ASP A 62 -0.74 20.73 -15.53
N GLY A 63 -0.47 20.16 -16.70
CA GLY A 63 0.64 20.57 -17.55
C GLY A 63 1.97 20.42 -16.80
N ASP A 64 2.52 21.56 -16.35
CA ASP A 64 3.77 21.60 -15.61
C ASP A 64 3.64 21.70 -14.09
N ALA A 65 2.43 21.95 -13.58
CA ALA A 65 2.16 21.96 -12.16
C ALA A 65 1.95 20.52 -11.68
N VAL A 66 2.72 20.10 -10.68
CA VAL A 66 2.50 18.82 -9.99
C VAL A 66 2.12 19.15 -8.56
N THR A 67 0.94 18.71 -8.13
CA THR A 67 0.40 18.97 -6.81
C THR A 67 0.07 17.66 -6.14
N VAL A 68 0.45 17.54 -4.88
CA VAL A 68 0.10 16.39 -4.04
C VAL A 68 -0.84 16.85 -2.94
N LYS A 69 -1.86 16.04 -2.63
CA LYS A 69 -2.74 16.23 -1.49
C LYS A 69 -2.62 15.04 -0.55
N ALA A 70 -2.09 15.26 0.64
CA ALA A 70 -2.20 14.29 1.73
C ALA A 70 -3.47 14.56 2.54
N GLY A 71 -4.25 13.52 2.81
CA GLY A 71 -5.32 13.52 3.79
C GLY A 71 -4.77 13.87 5.16
N GLN A 72 -5.46 14.74 5.89
CA GLN A 72 -5.02 15.24 7.18
C GLN A 72 -6.09 15.05 8.23
N CYS A 73 -5.67 14.82 9.47
CA CYS A 73 -6.49 15.19 10.61
C CYS A 73 -6.41 16.70 10.88
N PRO A 74 -7.45 17.32 11.49
CA PRO A 74 -7.46 18.76 11.74
C PRO A 74 -6.27 19.30 12.53
N GLN A 75 -5.68 18.48 13.40
CA GLN A 75 -4.51 18.81 14.21
C GLN A 75 -3.17 18.60 13.49
N ASP A 76 -3.16 17.86 12.39
CA ASP A 76 -1.92 17.49 11.71
C ASP A 76 -1.41 18.67 10.90
N ARG A 77 -0.08 18.79 10.85
CA ARG A 77 0.59 19.84 10.08
C ARG A 77 1.78 19.23 9.35
N VAL A 78 1.77 19.32 8.03
CA VAL A 78 2.88 18.85 7.20
C VAL A 78 4.13 19.68 7.50
N ARG A 79 5.24 18.99 7.70
CA ARG A 79 6.56 19.58 7.92
C ARG A 79 7.46 19.46 6.71
N ARG A 80 7.33 18.37 5.95
CA ARG A 80 8.18 18.11 4.79
C ARG A 80 7.46 17.25 3.76
N VAL A 81 7.80 17.49 2.50
CA VAL A 81 7.51 16.60 1.38
C VAL A 81 8.82 16.27 0.67
N GLU A 82 9.02 15.00 0.35
CA GLU A 82 10.14 14.48 -0.43
C GLU A 82 9.60 13.68 -1.61
N VAL A 83 10.26 13.82 -2.76
CA VAL A 83 9.92 13.14 -3.99
C VAL A 83 11.15 12.37 -4.44
N TRP A 84 10.99 11.06 -4.55
CA TRP A 84 12.03 10.13 -4.93
C TRP A 84 11.68 9.48 -6.27
N ASP A 85 12.72 9.19 -7.04
CA ASP A 85 12.63 8.31 -8.19
C ASP A 85 12.54 6.88 -7.64
N SER A 86 11.38 6.24 -7.75
CA SER A 86 11.14 4.93 -7.12
C SER A 86 12.02 3.84 -7.75
N ASP A 87 12.35 3.95 -9.03
CA ASP A 87 13.18 2.97 -9.75
C ASP A 87 14.64 3.02 -9.29
N THR A 88 15.15 4.22 -8.99
CA THR A 88 16.58 4.44 -8.66
C THR A 88 16.85 4.75 -7.19
N GLY A 89 15.81 5.01 -6.39
CA GLY A 89 15.93 5.45 -5.00
C GLY A 89 16.58 6.84 -4.83
N ARG A 90 16.65 7.64 -5.91
CA ARG A 90 17.28 8.96 -5.89
C ARG A 90 16.29 10.03 -5.48
N LEU A 91 16.67 10.89 -4.52
CA LEU A 91 15.89 12.08 -4.17
C LEU A 91 15.87 13.05 -5.36
N ILE A 92 14.68 13.34 -5.88
CA ILE A 92 14.47 14.27 -6.98
C ILE A 92 14.24 15.67 -6.44
N TRP A 93 13.41 15.80 -5.40
CA TRP A 93 13.02 17.10 -4.86
C TRP A 93 12.57 17.01 -3.42
N ARG A 94 12.72 18.11 -2.69
CA ARG A 94 12.30 18.24 -1.31
C ARG A 94 11.82 19.65 -1.02
N GLY A 95 10.71 19.76 -0.30
CA GLY A 95 10.21 21.01 0.28
C GLY A 95 10.00 20.83 1.78
N ASP A 96 10.57 21.73 2.58
CA ASP A 96 10.42 21.78 4.04
C ASP A 96 9.66 23.04 4.47
N GLY A 97 8.82 22.88 5.49
CA GLY A 97 8.07 23.95 6.12
C GLY A 97 7.15 24.68 5.14
N PRO A 98 6.03 24.06 4.71
CA PRO A 98 5.01 24.75 3.92
C PRO A 98 4.60 26.08 4.56
N LEU A 99 4.59 27.14 3.77
CA LEU A 99 4.39 28.50 4.28
C LEU A 99 2.90 28.88 4.37
N THR A 100 2.06 28.33 3.50
CA THR A 100 0.61 28.57 3.48
C THR A 100 -0.14 27.62 4.40
N GLU A 101 -1.33 28.01 4.86
CA GLU A 101 -2.15 27.12 5.69
C GLU A 101 -2.60 25.90 4.88
N GLU A 102 -2.96 26.09 3.60
CA GLU A 102 -3.30 24.99 2.70
C GLU A 102 -2.16 23.99 2.56
N GLY A 103 -0.92 24.49 2.46
CA GLY A 103 0.30 23.68 2.41
C GLY A 103 0.53 22.89 3.69
N ARG A 104 0.33 23.54 4.84
CA ARG A 104 0.42 22.87 6.15
C ARG A 104 -0.72 21.86 6.35
N SER A 105 -1.88 22.09 5.76
CA SER A 105 -3.01 21.16 5.66
C SER A 105 -2.88 20.17 4.48
N GLY A 106 -1.67 20.00 3.94
CA GLY A 106 -1.33 18.91 3.03
C GLY A 106 -1.59 19.16 1.55
N LEU A 107 -1.90 20.37 1.11
CA LEU A 107 -1.92 20.74 -0.31
C LEU A 107 -0.53 21.22 -0.77
N LEU A 108 0.23 20.35 -1.40
CA LEU A 108 1.67 20.49 -1.58
C LEU A 108 2.02 20.67 -3.06
N PRO A 109 2.23 21.91 -3.55
CA PRO A 109 2.71 22.15 -4.90
C PRO A 109 4.19 21.77 -5.00
N LEU A 110 4.51 20.71 -5.73
CA LEU A 110 5.88 20.25 -5.91
C LEU A 110 6.64 21.19 -6.85
N TRP A 111 7.94 21.40 -6.57
CA TRP A 111 8.81 22.33 -7.30
C TRP A 111 8.42 23.81 -7.25
N ASP A 112 7.38 24.20 -6.51
CA ASP A 112 7.14 25.61 -6.18
C ASP A 112 7.93 26.01 -4.93
N ALA A 113 9.21 26.37 -5.11
CA ALA A 113 10.08 26.75 -4.00
C ALA A 113 9.54 27.91 -3.15
N LYS A 114 8.65 28.76 -3.69
CA LYS A 114 8.07 29.89 -2.94
C LYS A 114 7.01 29.44 -1.93
N ALA A 115 6.48 28.23 -2.08
CA ALA A 115 5.51 27.66 -1.14
C ALA A 115 6.15 27.09 0.13
N TYR A 116 7.49 27.03 0.21
CA TYR A 116 8.23 26.36 1.29
C TYR A 116 9.26 27.28 1.92
N GLY A 117 9.56 27.06 3.20
CA GLY A 117 10.62 27.76 3.91
C GLY A 117 12.00 27.41 3.37
N THR A 118 12.22 26.13 3.06
CA THR A 118 13.40 25.69 2.31
C THR A 118 13.01 24.63 1.29
N ALA A 119 13.58 24.68 0.09
CA ALA A 119 13.41 23.65 -0.92
C ALA A 119 14.78 23.25 -1.50
N SER A 120 14.96 21.97 -1.81
CA SER A 120 16.14 21.56 -2.56
C SER A 120 16.02 22.01 -4.01
N ALA A 121 17.09 22.63 -4.52
CA ALA A 121 17.10 23.38 -5.78
C ALA A 121 17.20 22.50 -7.03
N ALA A 122 16.84 21.21 -6.97
CA ALA A 122 16.68 20.45 -8.20
C ALA A 122 15.51 21.09 -8.98
N ALA A 123 15.85 21.80 -10.07
CA ALA A 123 14.86 22.22 -11.04
C ALA A 123 14.03 21.00 -11.44
N ARG A 124 12.74 21.20 -11.68
CA ARG A 124 11.88 20.11 -12.12
C ARG A 124 12.52 19.43 -13.35
N PRO A 125 12.70 18.10 -13.34
CA PRO A 125 13.21 17.40 -14.51
C PRO A 125 12.36 17.71 -15.74
N SER A 126 13.00 17.92 -16.89
CA SER A 126 12.29 18.10 -18.18
C SER A 126 11.41 16.92 -18.51
N GLU A 127 11.83 15.72 -18.10
CA GLU A 127 11.06 14.50 -18.13
C GLU A 127 10.92 13.95 -16.71
N LEU A 128 9.68 13.73 -16.29
CA LEU A 128 9.42 13.10 -15.00
C LEU A 128 9.77 11.60 -15.09
N PRO A 129 10.43 11.00 -14.08
CA PRO A 129 10.54 9.56 -13.98
C PRO A 129 9.20 8.83 -14.11
N LYS A 130 9.25 7.54 -14.47
CA LYS A 130 8.05 6.72 -14.67
C LYS A 130 7.21 6.64 -13.40
N THR A 131 7.88 6.52 -12.26
CA THR A 131 7.27 6.36 -10.95
C THR A 131 7.87 7.33 -9.95
N PHE A 132 7.02 8.05 -9.24
CA PHE A 132 7.42 8.82 -8.07
C PHE A 132 7.09 8.04 -6.82
N ASP A 133 8.00 8.06 -5.85
CA ASP A 133 7.69 7.77 -4.47
C ASP A 133 7.65 9.10 -3.72
N VAL A 134 6.47 9.47 -3.23
CA VAL A 134 6.24 10.72 -2.52
C VAL A 134 6.06 10.41 -1.04
N SER A 135 6.97 10.94 -0.22
CA SER A 135 6.90 10.85 1.23
C SER A 135 6.56 12.21 1.84
N ILE A 136 5.63 12.21 2.78
CA ILE A 136 5.12 13.41 3.46
C ILE A 136 5.25 13.17 4.96
N ASP A 137 6.02 14.03 5.61
CA ASP A 137 6.31 13.96 7.03
C ASP A 137 5.53 15.05 7.78
N HIS A 138 4.84 14.64 8.85
CA HIS A 138 4.12 15.53 9.76
C HIS A 138 4.86 15.70 11.09
N GLY A 139 5.97 14.98 11.30
CA GLY A 139 6.80 15.00 12.47
C GLY A 139 7.11 13.59 13.00
N ARG A 140 7.75 13.53 14.17
CA ARG A 140 8.29 12.29 14.77
C ARG A 140 7.33 11.12 14.93
N GLU A 141 6.03 11.37 14.86
CA GLU A 141 4.99 10.39 15.17
C GLU A 141 4.24 9.90 13.94
N TYR A 142 4.29 10.62 12.81
CA TYR A 142 3.46 10.32 11.66
C TYR A 142 4.05 10.84 10.34
N GLY A 143 4.04 9.97 9.34
CA GLY A 143 4.32 10.29 7.95
C GLY A 143 3.59 9.31 7.04
N VAL A 144 3.33 9.74 5.81
CA VAL A 144 2.64 8.95 4.78
C VAL A 144 3.47 8.93 3.52
N ALA A 145 3.47 7.80 2.81
CA ALA A 145 4.13 7.67 1.52
C ALA A 145 3.22 6.98 0.53
N GLU A 146 3.37 7.33 -0.75
CA GLU A 146 2.60 6.73 -1.85
C GLU A 146 3.42 6.74 -3.13
N VAL A 147 3.28 5.66 -3.91
CA VAL A 147 3.97 5.50 -5.20
C VAL A 147 3.01 5.79 -6.35
N PHE A 148 3.39 6.72 -7.21
CA PHE A 148 2.59 7.19 -8.33
C PHE A 148 3.19 6.78 -9.66
N ASP A 149 2.40 6.11 -10.50
CA ASP A 149 2.67 5.93 -11.92
C ASP A 149 2.30 7.21 -12.68
N ILE A 150 3.29 7.92 -13.20
CA ILE A 150 3.10 9.24 -13.81
C ILE A 150 2.27 9.16 -15.10
N ALA A 151 2.35 8.05 -15.85
CA ALA A 151 1.54 7.88 -17.04
C ALA A 151 0.05 7.73 -16.66
N LYS A 152 -0.25 6.98 -15.59
CA LYS A 152 -1.63 6.83 -15.09
C LYS A 152 -2.19 8.13 -14.54
N VAL A 153 -1.41 8.90 -13.77
CA VAL A 153 -1.85 10.20 -13.24
C VAL A 153 -2.16 11.17 -14.37
N ARG A 154 -1.33 11.22 -15.43
CA ARG A 154 -1.56 12.08 -16.60
C ARG A 154 -2.74 11.65 -17.47
N ALA A 155 -2.99 10.34 -17.56
CA ALA A 155 -4.10 9.80 -18.33
C ALA A 155 -5.46 9.94 -17.61
N ALA A 156 -5.46 10.26 -16.32
CA ALA A 156 -6.67 10.42 -15.54
C ALA A 156 -7.39 11.72 -15.90
N ASP A 157 -8.68 11.62 -16.20
CA ASP A 157 -9.56 12.80 -16.27
C ASP A 157 -9.90 13.23 -14.85
N LEU A 158 -9.29 14.32 -14.39
CA LEU A 158 -9.41 14.81 -13.03
C LEU A 158 -10.24 16.10 -13.00
N PRO A 159 -11.49 16.06 -12.48
CA PRO A 159 -12.26 17.27 -12.23
C PRO A 159 -11.48 18.28 -11.37
N PRO A 160 -11.78 19.59 -11.48
CA PRO A 160 -11.12 20.59 -10.66
C PRO A 160 -11.19 20.26 -9.16
N GLY A 161 -10.05 20.33 -8.46
CA GLY A 161 -9.95 20.01 -7.04
C GLY A 161 -9.98 18.51 -6.71
N SER A 162 -9.93 17.65 -7.72
CA SER A 162 -9.75 16.20 -7.58
C SER A 162 -8.33 15.75 -7.89
N TYR A 163 -7.96 14.63 -7.29
CA TYR A 163 -6.65 14.01 -7.31
C TYR A 163 -6.80 12.55 -7.70
N TRP A 164 -5.84 12.05 -8.45
CA TRP A 164 -5.70 10.62 -8.71
C TRP A 164 -5.16 9.93 -7.46
N THR A 165 -5.75 8.79 -7.10
CA THR A 165 -5.20 7.85 -6.11
C THR A 165 -5.25 6.44 -6.66
N ARG A 166 -4.53 5.51 -6.01
CA ARG A 166 -4.61 4.07 -6.26
C ARG A 166 -6.05 3.53 -6.25
N ASP A 167 -6.91 4.10 -5.40
CA ASP A 167 -8.30 3.66 -5.19
C ASP A 167 -9.31 4.45 -6.06
N GLY A 168 -8.82 5.26 -7.00
CA GLY A 168 -9.62 6.08 -7.89
C GLY A 168 -9.56 7.57 -7.58
N VAL A 169 -10.34 8.36 -8.33
CA VAL A 169 -10.32 9.82 -8.23
C VAL A 169 -11.00 10.27 -6.93
N ARG A 170 -10.34 11.15 -6.17
CA ARG A 170 -10.83 11.69 -4.89
C ARG A 170 -10.69 13.20 -4.84
N THR A 171 -11.61 13.88 -4.16
CA THR A 171 -11.47 15.31 -3.80
C THR A 171 -10.59 15.48 -2.56
N ALA A 172 -10.04 16.68 -2.35
CA ALA A 172 -9.29 16.99 -1.12
C ALA A 172 -10.07 16.66 0.16
N ARG A 173 -11.37 17.00 0.20
CA ARG A 173 -12.25 16.71 1.36
C ARG A 173 -12.42 15.20 1.59
N GLN A 174 -12.52 14.42 0.53
CA GLN A 174 -12.60 12.96 0.66
C GLN A 174 -11.29 12.39 1.20
N LEU A 175 -10.14 12.91 0.76
CA LEU A 175 -8.83 12.51 1.30
C LEU A 175 -8.71 12.83 2.79
N ASP A 176 -9.15 14.01 3.22
CA ASP A 176 -9.13 14.43 4.64
C ASP A 176 -10.09 13.61 5.52
N GLY A 177 -11.11 12.98 4.94
CA GLY A 177 -12.05 12.12 5.67
C GLY A 177 -11.61 10.67 5.84
N ILE A 178 -10.50 10.26 5.23
CA ILE A 178 -10.00 8.88 5.28
C ILE A 178 -9.20 8.57 6.56
N PRO A 179 -8.27 9.44 7.02
CA PRO A 179 -7.51 9.18 8.24
C PRO A 179 -8.42 8.98 9.45
N TYR A 180 -8.15 7.96 10.26
CA TYR A 180 -8.81 7.79 11.54
C TYR A 180 -8.19 8.76 12.56
N CYS A 181 -8.85 9.89 12.78
CA CYS A 181 -8.33 10.98 13.60
C CYS A 181 -8.54 10.81 15.11
N GLY A 182 -8.76 9.58 15.60
CA GLY A 182 -8.83 9.29 17.03
C GLY A 182 -10.02 9.94 17.73
N GLY A 183 -11.20 9.98 17.10
CA GLY A 183 -12.39 10.54 17.71
C GLY A 183 -12.82 9.79 18.98
N SER A 184 -12.68 10.42 20.14
CA SER A 184 -13.58 10.20 21.28
C SER A 184 -14.96 10.73 20.87
N GLY A 185 -15.70 9.90 20.15
CA GLY A 185 -17.03 10.20 19.62
C GLY A 185 -17.90 8.96 19.66
N ALA A 186 -18.20 8.49 20.86
CA ALA A 186 -19.46 7.80 21.12
C ALA A 186 -20.38 8.81 21.86
N PRO A 187 -21.68 8.87 21.53
CA PRO A 187 -22.65 9.56 22.39
C PRO A 187 -22.71 8.92 23.78
#